data_AF-A0A7H0Y202-F1
#
_entry.id   AF-A0A7H0Y202-F1
#
_cell.length_a   1.000
_cell.length_b   1.000
_cell.length_c   1.000
_cell.angle_alpha   90.00
_cell.angle_beta   90.00
_cell.angle_gamma   90.00
#
_symmetry.space_group_name_H-M   'P 1'
#
loop_
_entity.id
_entity.type
_entity.pdbx_description
1 polymer ?
#
loop_
_entity_poly.entity_id
_entity_poly.type
_entity_poly.pdbx_seq_one_letter_code
_entity_poly.pdbx_strand_id
1 'polypeptide(L)'
;MKKIYFLMAVLFLLNVTQLVYSQNLKAQLKEQIVQEGAENANKEFIEKFFTYPNTKQRYDQIKPLMTTEGFSAALPSEIDLPQYDENTPSVSSKMSRLQPFQNVVDKDRAEFINQFIVSTSFNNVETSQTIIVHTVLLYSEEKGWQVDDVQFITTLGNENK
;
A
#
# COMPACT_ATOMS: atom_id res chain seq x y z
N MET A 1 19.30 -8.08 -58.63
CA MET A 1 20.02 -8.14 -57.34
C MET A 1 19.78 -6.92 -56.44
N LYS A 2 20.08 -5.68 -56.84
CA LYS A 2 19.86 -4.47 -55.98
C LYS A 2 18.45 -4.34 -55.35
N LYS A 3 17.38 -4.63 -56.10
CA LYS A 3 15.99 -4.57 -55.59
C LYS A 3 15.69 -5.58 -54.48
N ILE A 4 16.35 -6.75 -54.51
CA ILE A 4 16.19 -7.80 -53.48
C ILE A 4 16.87 -7.38 -52.18
N TYR A 5 18.08 -6.80 -52.26
CA TYR A 5 18.76 -6.25 -51.08
C TYR A 5 18.00 -5.09 -50.45
N PHE A 6 17.39 -4.22 -51.27
CA PHE A 6 16.54 -3.15 -50.78
C PHE A 6 15.31 -3.70 -50.03
N LEU A 7 14.63 -4.69 -50.60
CA LEU A 7 13.47 -5.33 -49.96
C LEU A 7 13.84 -6.01 -48.64
N MET A 8 14.98 -6.71 -48.60
CA MET A 8 15.52 -7.33 -47.38
C MET A 8 15.85 -6.29 -46.30
N ALA A 9 16.43 -5.15 -46.69
CA ALA A 9 16.72 -4.06 -45.76
C ALA A 9 15.43 -3.46 -45.16
N VAL A 10 14.38 -3.29 -45.96
CA VAL A 10 13.07 -2.82 -45.49
C VAL A 10 12.44 -3.82 -44.53
N LEU A 11 12.45 -5.12 -44.85
CA LEU A 11 11.94 -6.17 -43.98
C LEU A 11 12.72 -6.24 -42.67
N PHE A 12 14.05 -6.12 -42.71
CA PHE A 12 14.89 -6.10 -41.52
C PHE A 12 14.53 -4.92 -40.62
N LEU A 13 14.43 -3.71 -41.17
CA LEU A 13 14.03 -2.53 -40.42
C LEU A 13 12.64 -2.70 -39.79
N LEU A 14 11.67 -3.24 -40.52
CA LEU A 14 10.33 -3.50 -39.99
C LEU A 14 10.38 -4.45 -38.78
N ASN A 15 11.11 -5.57 -38.88
CA ASN A 15 11.26 -6.51 -37.76
C ASN A 15 11.95 -5.86 -36.56
N VAL A 16 12.98 -5.03 -36.77
CA VAL A 16 13.65 -4.29 -35.69
C VAL A 16 12.69 -3.31 -35.03
N THR A 17 11.87 -2.57 -35.79
CA THR A 17 10.89 -1.65 -35.21
C THR A 17 9.83 -2.39 -34.39
N GLN A 18 9.35 -3.54 -34.85
CA GLN A 18 8.39 -4.38 -34.12
C GLN A 18 9.00 -4.92 -32.82
N LEU A 19 10.28 -5.33 -32.85
CA LEU A 19 10.99 -5.81 -31.66
C LEU A 19 11.13 -4.71 -30.61
N VAL A 20 11.58 -3.51 -31.01
CA VAL A 20 11.71 -2.36 -30.11
C VAL A 20 10.35 -1.97 -29.53
N TYR A 21 9.30 -1.92 -30.34
CA TYR A 21 7.95 -1.64 -29.87
C TYR A 21 7.48 -2.68 -28.84
N SER A 22 7.71 -3.97 -29.09
CA SER A 22 7.36 -5.05 -28.15
C SER A 22 8.10 -4.92 -26.82
N GLN A 23 9.39 -4.55 -26.83
CA GLN A 23 10.16 -4.35 -25.61
C GLN A 23 9.66 -3.15 -24.81
N ASN A 24 9.38 -2.02 -25.46
CA ASN A 24 8.82 -0.85 -24.80
C ASN A 24 7.45 -1.14 -24.17
N LEU A 25 6.58 -1.86 -24.89
CA LEU A 25 5.26 -2.24 -24.37
C LEU A 25 5.38 -3.16 -23.15
N LYS A 26 6.30 -4.14 -23.19
CA LYS A 26 6.57 -5.01 -22.04
C LYS A 26 7.09 -4.23 -20.83
N ALA A 27 7.94 -3.23 -21.05
CA ALA A 27 8.44 -2.37 -19.98
C ALA A 27 7.31 -1.55 -19.34
N GLN A 28 6.45 -0.93 -20.16
CA GLN A 28 5.30 -0.16 -19.68
C GLN A 28 4.30 -1.02 -18.92
N LEU A 29 3.98 -2.23 -19.43
CA LEU A 29 3.11 -3.18 -18.74
C LEU A 29 3.69 -3.61 -17.39
N LYS A 30 5.00 -3.86 -17.34
CA LYS A 30 5.68 -4.23 -16.08
C LYS A 30 5.58 -3.08 -15.08
N GLU A 31 5.85 -1.85 -15.51
CA GLU A 31 5.75 -0.66 -14.65
C GLU A 31 4.33 -0.48 -14.11
N GLN A 32 3.31 -0.63 -14.97
CA GLN A 32 1.90 -0.53 -14.56
C GLN A 32 1.51 -1.61 -13.55
N ILE A 33 1.90 -2.87 -13.76
CA ILE A 33 1.62 -3.97 -12.82
C ILE A 33 2.29 -3.71 -11.46
N VAL A 34 3.52 -3.20 -11.48
CA VAL A 34 4.27 -2.87 -10.26
C VAL A 34 3.59 -1.75 -9.49
N GLN A 35 3.13 -0.69 -10.18
CA GLN A 35 2.39 0.43 -9.58
C GLN A 35 1.02 -0.02 -9.01
N GLU A 36 0.24 -0.76 -9.79
CA GLU A 36 -1.06 -1.29 -9.35
C GLU A 36 -0.91 -2.25 -8.17
N GLY A 37 0.16 -3.06 -8.15
CA GLY A 37 0.50 -3.92 -7.04
C GLY A 37 0.79 -3.13 -5.75
N ALA A 38 1.52 -2.02 -5.86
CA ALA A 38 1.82 -1.16 -4.71
C ALA A 38 0.56 -0.48 -4.17
N GLU A 39 -0.30 0.04 -5.05
CA GLU A 39 -1.58 0.67 -4.67
C GLU A 39 -2.50 -0.32 -3.95
N ASN A 40 -2.63 -1.54 -4.48
CA ASN A 40 -3.44 -2.59 -3.89
C ASN A 40 -2.91 -3.02 -2.51
N ALA A 41 -1.60 -3.21 -2.38
CA ALA A 41 -0.96 -3.56 -1.10
C ALA A 41 -1.14 -2.45 -0.05
N ASN A 42 -0.98 -1.19 -0.46
CA ASN A 42 -1.19 -0.04 0.42
C ASN A 42 -2.65 0.03 0.90
N LYS A 43 -3.62 -0.13 -0.01
CA LYS A 43 -5.03 -0.14 0.31
C LYS A 43 -5.39 -1.26 1.28
N GLU A 44 -4.93 -2.48 1.01
CA GLU A 44 -5.17 -3.64 1.86
C GLU A 44 -4.60 -3.42 3.27
N PHE A 45 -3.39 -2.87 3.36
CA PHE A 45 -2.77 -2.53 4.63
C PHE A 45 -3.61 -1.50 5.41
N ILE A 46 -3.94 -0.36 4.79
CA ILE A 46 -4.70 0.72 5.44
C ILE A 46 -6.07 0.21 5.91
N GLU A 47 -6.75 -0.60 5.11
CA GLU A 47 -8.02 -1.23 5.48
C GLU A 47 -7.87 -2.09 6.74
N LYS A 48 -6.90 -3.01 6.79
CA LYS A 48 -6.69 -3.89 7.95
C LYS A 48 -6.14 -3.17 9.19
N PHE A 49 -5.33 -2.13 8.99
CA PHE A 49 -4.74 -1.37 10.08
C PHE A 49 -5.76 -0.48 10.79
N PHE A 50 -6.75 0.07 10.05
CA PHE A 50 -7.75 0.99 10.58
C PHE A 50 -9.16 0.41 10.70
N THR A 51 -9.39 -0.81 10.21
CA THR A 51 -10.66 -1.54 10.38
C THR A 51 -10.42 -2.83 11.13
N TYR A 52 -10.74 -2.84 12.42
CA TYR A 52 -10.52 -3.98 13.29
C TYR A 52 -11.53 -3.99 14.45
N PRO A 53 -11.98 -5.17 14.91
CA PRO A 53 -12.88 -5.26 16.05
C PRO A 53 -12.17 -5.16 17.40
N ASN A 54 -10.87 -5.48 17.45
CA ASN A 54 -10.00 -5.31 18.62
C ASN A 54 -8.52 -5.17 18.19
N THR A 55 -7.68 -4.64 19.08
CA THR A 55 -6.26 -4.35 18.80
C THR A 55 -5.44 -5.59 18.48
N LYS A 56 -5.75 -6.76 19.09
CA LYS A 56 -5.05 -8.01 18.77
C LYS A 56 -5.26 -8.39 17.30
N GLN A 57 -6.51 -8.37 16.85
CA GLN A 57 -6.84 -8.73 15.46
C GLN A 57 -6.21 -7.78 14.46
N ARG A 58 -6.11 -6.48 14.78
CA ARG A 58 -5.36 -5.52 13.95
C ARG A 58 -3.93 -6.02 13.68
N TYR A 59 -3.17 -6.33 14.73
CA TYR A 59 -1.77 -6.74 14.58
C TYR A 59 -1.62 -8.10 13.89
N ASP A 60 -2.50 -9.06 14.18
CA ASP A 60 -2.52 -10.35 13.50
C ASP A 60 -2.76 -10.20 11.98
N GLN A 61 -3.63 -9.26 11.59
CA GLN A 61 -4.03 -9.00 10.21
C GLN A 61 -2.99 -8.24 9.38
N ILE A 62 -2.25 -7.31 10.00
CA ILE A 62 -1.26 -6.48 9.29
C ILE A 62 0.13 -7.13 9.24
N LYS A 63 0.45 -8.04 10.17
CA LYS A 63 1.75 -8.74 10.21
C LYS A 63 2.20 -9.33 8.87
N PRO A 64 1.35 -10.04 8.09
CA PRO A 64 1.78 -10.56 6.78
C PRO A 64 1.96 -9.47 5.71
N LEU A 65 1.39 -8.28 5.91
CA LEU A 65 1.45 -7.16 4.96
C LEU A 65 2.64 -6.24 5.18
N MET A 66 3.42 -6.46 6.22
CA MET A 66 4.52 -5.60 6.62
C MET A 66 5.87 -6.31 6.52
N THR A 67 6.94 -5.53 6.37
CA THR A 67 8.31 -6.01 6.65
C THR A 67 8.46 -6.31 8.14
N THR A 68 9.52 -7.02 8.51
CA THR A 68 9.79 -7.31 9.93
C THR A 68 10.06 -6.01 10.69
N GLU A 69 10.84 -5.14 10.06
CA GLU A 69 11.23 -3.82 10.53
C GLU A 69 10.00 -2.91 10.68
N GLY A 70 9.18 -2.82 9.65
CA GLY A 70 7.96 -2.02 9.66
C GLY A 70 6.94 -2.49 10.68
N PHE A 71 6.76 -3.81 10.82
CA PHE A 71 5.91 -4.37 11.86
C PHE A 71 6.43 -4.01 13.25
N SER A 72 7.73 -4.13 13.48
CA SER A 72 8.34 -3.78 14.77
C SER A 72 8.20 -2.29 15.09
N ALA A 73 8.30 -1.41 14.10
CA ALA A 73 8.15 0.04 14.28
C ALA A 73 6.69 0.46 14.54
N ALA A 74 5.73 -0.27 13.98
CA ALA A 74 4.31 -0.01 14.16
C ALA A 74 3.72 -0.54 15.48
N LEU A 75 4.49 -1.34 16.25
CA LEU A 75 4.07 -1.79 17.56
C LEU A 75 4.17 -0.64 18.59
N PRO A 76 3.25 -0.57 19.58
CA PRO A 76 3.37 0.35 20.69
C PRO A 76 4.65 0.05 21.49
N SER A 77 5.23 1.08 22.11
CA SER A 77 6.49 0.97 22.88
C SER A 77 6.43 0.00 24.07
N GLU A 78 5.24 -0.44 24.47
CA GLU A 78 4.99 -1.39 25.55
C GLU A 78 4.57 -2.75 24.93
N ILE A 79 5.55 -3.64 24.76
CA ILE A 79 5.43 -4.92 24.02
C ILE A 79 4.78 -6.04 24.87
N ASP A 80 3.80 -5.69 25.70
CA ASP A 80 2.82 -6.67 26.17
C ASP A 80 1.53 -6.37 25.41
N LEU A 81 1.37 -7.02 24.23
CA LEU A 81 0.07 -7.06 23.57
C LEU A 81 -0.95 -7.47 24.64
N PRO A 82 -1.97 -6.64 24.94
CA PRO A 82 -2.82 -6.88 26.08
C PRO A 82 -3.40 -8.30 25.99
N GLN A 83 -3.17 -9.09 27.03
CA GLN A 83 -3.82 -10.39 27.20
C GLN A 83 -5.31 -10.09 27.35
N TYR A 84 -6.04 -10.20 26.24
CA TYR A 84 -7.47 -9.91 26.21
C TYR A 84 -8.22 -10.92 27.06
N ASP A 85 -8.74 -10.47 28.20
CA ASP A 85 -9.79 -11.15 28.96
C ASP A 85 -11.15 -10.44 28.72
N GLU A 86 -12.22 -10.99 29.26
CA GLU A 86 -13.59 -10.46 29.13
C GLU A 86 -13.76 -9.04 29.71
N ASN A 87 -12.79 -8.56 30.50
CA ASN A 87 -12.80 -7.25 31.16
C ASN A 87 -11.89 -6.22 30.48
N THR A 88 -11.17 -6.60 29.42
CA THR A 88 -10.25 -5.71 28.72
C THR A 88 -11.04 -4.77 27.81
N PRO A 89 -10.96 -3.45 27.98
CA PRO A 89 -11.64 -2.49 27.12
C PRO A 89 -11.24 -2.70 25.65
N SER A 90 -12.20 -3.09 24.81
CA SER A 90 -11.95 -3.34 23.39
C SER A 90 -12.17 -2.07 22.58
N VAL A 91 -11.11 -1.59 21.93
CA VAL A 91 -11.21 -0.55 20.91
C VAL A 91 -11.56 -1.21 19.58
N SER A 92 -12.69 -0.80 18.99
CA SER A 92 -13.01 -1.16 17.61
C SER A 92 -12.89 0.06 16.71
N SER A 93 -12.53 -0.17 15.45
CA SER A 93 -12.31 0.89 14.48
C SER A 93 -12.88 0.50 13.12
N LYS A 94 -13.43 1.48 12.40
CA LYS A 94 -13.88 1.34 11.02
C LYS A 94 -13.41 2.52 10.20
N MET A 95 -12.84 2.25 9.04
CA MET A 95 -12.46 3.27 8.08
C MET A 95 -13.54 3.48 7.02
N SER A 96 -13.66 4.72 6.53
CA SER A 96 -14.40 5.04 5.31
C SER A 96 -13.69 6.11 4.49
N ARG A 97 -14.04 6.21 3.20
CA ARG A 97 -13.57 7.26 2.27
C ARG A 97 -12.04 7.33 2.10
N LEU A 98 -11.41 6.18 1.88
CA LEU A 98 -9.97 6.14 1.56
C LEU A 98 -9.67 6.85 0.23
N GLN A 99 -8.78 7.83 0.31
CA GLN A 99 -8.20 8.56 -0.81
C GLN A 99 -6.67 8.42 -0.73
N PRO A 100 -6.08 7.46 -1.47
CA PRO A 100 -4.64 7.34 -1.58
C PRO A 100 -4.10 8.31 -2.62
N PHE A 101 -3.02 9.01 -2.29
CA PHE A 101 -2.25 9.86 -3.19
C PHE A 101 -0.85 9.29 -3.30
N GLN A 102 -0.54 8.73 -4.47
CA GLN A 102 0.78 8.18 -4.76
C GLN A 102 1.76 9.32 -5.04
N ASN A 103 2.85 9.39 -4.29
CA ASN A 103 3.87 10.43 -4.45
C ASN A 103 5.06 9.97 -5.26
N VAL A 104 5.56 8.76 -5.00
CA VAL A 104 6.76 8.22 -5.66
C VAL A 104 6.62 6.71 -5.79
N VAL A 105 6.85 6.17 -6.98
CA VAL A 105 7.07 4.74 -7.17
C VAL A 105 8.35 4.56 -7.96
N ASP A 106 9.36 3.99 -7.32
CA ASP A 106 10.50 3.34 -7.96
C ASP A 106 10.18 1.84 -8.14
N LYS A 107 11.00 1.12 -8.88
CA LYS A 107 10.87 -0.33 -9.14
C LYS A 107 10.74 -1.18 -7.87
N ASP A 108 11.29 -0.73 -6.75
CA ASP A 108 11.33 -1.47 -5.49
C ASP A 108 10.80 -0.70 -4.28
N ARG A 109 10.33 0.54 -4.48
CA ARG A 109 9.87 1.42 -3.39
C ARG A 109 8.68 2.25 -3.81
N ALA A 110 7.65 2.29 -2.99
CA ALA A 110 6.46 3.11 -3.23
C ALA A 110 6.10 3.93 -2.00
N GLU A 111 5.62 5.15 -2.21
CA GLU A 111 5.20 6.06 -1.14
C GLU A 111 3.80 6.60 -1.40
N PHE A 112 2.94 6.54 -0.38
CA PHE A 112 1.57 7.02 -0.44
C PHE A 112 1.24 7.95 0.72
N ILE A 113 0.44 8.98 0.42
CA ILE A 113 -0.27 9.77 1.41
C ILE A 113 -1.72 9.30 1.38
N ASN A 114 -2.22 8.81 2.50
CA ASN A 114 -3.54 8.23 2.63
C ASN A 114 -4.41 9.15 3.47
N GLN A 115 -5.51 9.63 2.91
CA GLN A 115 -6.51 10.39 3.65
C GLN A 115 -7.79 9.59 3.78
N PHE A 116 -8.33 9.46 4.99
CA PHE A 116 -9.57 8.73 5.25
C PHE A 116 -10.22 9.17 6.57
N ILE A 117 -11.48 8.79 6.77
CA ILE A 117 -12.20 8.98 8.02
C ILE A 117 -12.14 7.67 8.81
N VAL A 118 -11.72 7.75 10.07
CA VAL A 118 -11.79 6.64 11.02
C VAL A 118 -12.86 6.93 12.06
N SER A 119 -13.74 5.96 12.27
CA SER A 119 -14.65 5.93 13.41
C SER A 119 -14.16 4.90 14.41
N THR A 120 -13.86 5.33 15.63
CA THR A 120 -13.40 4.47 16.72
C THR A 120 -14.46 4.42 17.81
N SER A 121 -14.80 3.21 18.26
CA SER A 121 -15.72 2.98 19.38
C SER A 121 -14.94 2.45 20.58
N PHE A 122 -15.06 3.16 21.70
CA PHE A 122 -14.52 2.77 23.00
C PHE A 122 -15.64 2.86 24.03
N ASN A 123 -15.96 1.76 24.71
CA ASN A 123 -17.06 1.67 25.68
C ASN A 123 -18.39 2.24 25.12
N ASN A 124 -18.71 1.91 23.86
CA ASN A 124 -19.91 2.37 23.13
C ASN A 124 -19.97 3.88 22.84
N VAL A 125 -18.90 4.62 23.09
CA VAL A 125 -18.76 6.01 22.65
C VAL A 125 -18.00 6.00 21.33
N GLU A 126 -18.67 6.44 20.27
CA GLU A 126 -18.08 6.57 18.95
C GLU A 126 -17.49 7.97 18.75
N THR A 127 -16.29 8.01 18.16
CA THR A 127 -15.61 9.24 17.74
C THR A 127 -15.15 9.07 16.30
N SER A 128 -15.29 10.13 15.50
CA SER A 128 -14.83 10.13 14.11
C SER A 128 -13.79 11.22 13.89
N GLN A 129 -12.75 10.90 13.13
CA GLN A 129 -11.69 11.82 12.80
C GLN A 129 -11.18 11.58 11.38
N THR A 130 -10.77 12.65 10.71
CA THR A 130 -10.02 12.53 9.45
C THR A 130 -8.56 12.33 9.79
N ILE A 131 -7.95 11.28 9.24
CA ILE A 131 -6.54 10.93 9.45
C ILE A 131 -5.81 11.05 8.12
N ILE A 132 -4.59 11.57 8.17
CA ILE A 132 -3.63 11.50 7.07
C ILE A 132 -2.42 10.67 7.50
N VAL A 133 -2.14 9.62 6.75
CA VAL A 133 -1.04 8.67 7.01
C VAL A 133 -0.12 8.59 5.80
N HIS A 134 1.18 8.71 6.02
CA HIS A 134 2.18 8.37 5.03
C HIS A 134 2.59 6.91 5.21
N THR A 135 2.68 6.18 4.09
CA THR A 135 3.17 4.80 4.06
C THR A 135 4.33 4.68 3.09
N VAL A 136 5.32 3.88 3.47
CA VAL A 136 6.41 3.46 2.61
C VAL A 136 6.28 1.96 2.40
N LEU A 137 6.32 1.52 1.14
CA LEU A 137 6.27 0.12 0.76
C LEU A 137 7.58 -0.25 0.05
N LEU A 138 8.03 -1.49 0.28
CA LEU A 138 9.17 -2.09 -0.40
C LEU A 138 8.73 -3.34 -1.15
N TYR A 139 9.27 -3.54 -2.35
CA TYR A 139 9.01 -4.74 -3.15
C TYR A 139 10.12 -5.77 -2.96
N SER A 140 9.74 -7.03 -2.80
CA SER A 140 10.64 -8.18 -2.90
C SER A 140 10.07 -9.23 -3.86
N GLU A 141 10.92 -9.94 -4.59
CA GLU A 141 10.44 -11.01 -5.49
C GLU A 141 9.78 -12.17 -4.72
N GLU A 142 10.18 -12.39 -3.46
CA GLU A 142 9.66 -13.49 -2.62
C GLU A 142 8.28 -13.16 -2.02
N LYS A 143 8.08 -11.94 -1.53
CA LYS A 143 6.88 -11.56 -0.75
C LYS A 143 6.01 -10.50 -1.42
N GLY A 144 6.43 -9.96 -2.56
CA GLY A 144 5.77 -8.85 -3.22
C GLY A 144 5.95 -7.54 -2.44
N TRP A 145 4.97 -6.65 -2.58
CA TRP A 145 4.94 -5.38 -1.88
C TRP A 145 4.55 -5.56 -0.41
N GLN A 146 5.36 -5.01 0.49
CA GLN A 146 5.09 -4.98 1.92
C GLN A 146 5.30 -3.58 2.46
N VAL A 147 4.52 -3.19 3.47
CA VAL A 147 4.68 -1.90 4.15
C VAL A 147 5.88 -1.95 5.09
N ASP A 148 6.78 -1.01 4.91
CA ASP A 148 8.02 -0.88 5.66
C ASP A 148 7.95 0.24 6.71
N ASP A 149 7.15 1.28 6.48
CA ASP A 149 6.93 2.35 7.45
C ASP A 149 5.53 2.95 7.34
N VAL A 150 5.06 3.47 8.48
CA VAL A 150 3.74 4.07 8.65
C VAL A 150 3.87 5.28 9.58
N GLN A 151 3.70 6.47 9.03
CA GLN A 151 3.79 7.72 9.78
C GLN A 151 2.45 8.45 9.81
N PHE A 152 2.00 8.82 11.00
CA PHE A 152 0.86 9.71 11.18
C PHE A 152 1.29 11.15 10.92
N ILE A 153 0.75 11.78 9.87
CA ILE A 153 1.08 13.17 9.53
C ILE A 153 0.20 14.13 10.34
N THR A 154 -1.11 13.87 10.38
CA THR A 154 -2.04 14.72 11.13
C THR A 154 -3.36 14.00 11.43
N THR A 155 -4.02 14.46 12.48
CA THR A 155 -5.40 14.11 12.81
C THR A 155 -6.21 15.41 12.86
N LEU A 156 -7.25 15.52 12.03
CA LEU A 156 -8.18 16.64 12.07
C LEU A 156 -9.39 16.20 12.91
N GLY A 157 -9.45 16.70 14.15
CA GLY A 157 -10.51 16.39 15.12
C GLY A 157 -11.77 17.23 14.91
N ASN A 158 -12.93 16.56 14.90
CA ASN A 158 -14.32 17.04 14.93
C ASN A 158 -14.66 18.40 14.28
N GLU A 159 -15.32 18.36 13.12
CA GLU A 159 -16.03 19.52 12.53
C GLU A 159 -17.36 19.87 13.22
N ASN A 160 -17.78 19.14 14.27
CA ASN A 160 -19.07 19.37 14.92
C ASN A 160 -18.88 19.99 16.33
N LYS A 161 -19.02 21.32 16.40
CA LYS A 161 -19.65 22.00 17.53
C LYS A 161 -21.09 22.31 17.17
#